data_AF-A0ABC8LXW5-F1
#
_entry.id   AF-A0ABC8LXW5-F1
#
_cell.length_a   1.000
_cell.length_b   1.000
_cell.length_c   1.000
_cell.angle_alpha   90.00
_cell.angle_beta   90.00
_cell.angle_gamma   90.00
#
_symmetry.space_group_name_H-M   'P 1'
#
loop_
_entity.id
_entity.type
_entity.pdbx_description
1 polymer ?
#
loop_
_entity_poly.entity_id
_entity_poly.type
_entity_poly.pdbx_seq_one_letter_code
_entity_poly.pdbx_strand_id
1 'polypeptide(L)'
;MAADNRFLTQFVKETTFYNRIILSHLVTANLWEPLPHFLQTWLRNSSPETYFTSSQASSGASTSITLSSTFTSPKQIHVAMKAMPWYTLLPTVSEYMIERGWTKCYSTLDHFNWFLSLVYIALYLVLVEFMIYWVHKELHDIKFLYKHLHATHHMYNKQNTLSPFAGLAFSLLFLEGIWTASIYDCIHGNVWPIMGAGYHTIHHTTYKHNYGHYTIWMDWLFGTLEVPVAEDDSLDEKTK
;
A
#
# COMPACT_ATOMS: atom_id res chain seq x y z
N MET A 1 -4.37 0.23 35.20
CA MET A 1 -5.74 -0.29 35.40
C MET A 1 -6.82 0.79 35.23
N ALA A 2 -7.01 1.75 36.14
CA ALA A 2 -8.09 2.76 35.98
C ALA A 2 -7.84 3.76 34.82
N ALA A 3 -6.59 4.17 34.59
CA ALA A 3 -6.22 5.02 33.46
C ALA A 3 -6.33 4.29 32.11
N ASP A 4 -5.92 3.02 32.04
CA ASP A 4 -6.07 2.18 30.84
C ASP A 4 -7.55 1.96 30.49
N ASN A 5 -8.40 1.69 31.49
CA ASN A 5 -9.84 1.55 31.26
C ASN A 5 -10.49 2.84 30.73
N ARG A 6 -10.02 4.01 31.19
CA ARG A 6 -10.50 5.31 30.66
C ARG A 6 -10.08 5.52 29.21
N PHE A 7 -8.83 5.21 28.87
CA PHE A 7 -8.34 5.29 27.48
C PHE A 7 -9.16 4.38 26.55
N LEU A 8 -9.32 3.11 26.92
CA LEU A 8 -10.09 2.14 26.12
C LEU A 8 -11.56 2.58 25.94
N THR A 9 -12.19 3.06 27.02
CA THR A 9 -13.55 3.57 26.97
C THR A 9 -13.67 4.79 26.04
N GLN A 10 -12.68 5.68 26.05
CA GLN A 10 -12.65 6.84 25.18
C GLN A 10 -12.46 6.44 23.71
N PHE A 11 -11.50 5.54 23.44
CA PHE A 11 -11.24 5.04 22.09
C PHE A 11 -12.48 4.37 21.47
N VAL A 12 -13.14 3.47 22.21
CA VAL A 12 -14.37 2.81 21.74
C VAL A 12 -15.51 3.82 21.49
N LYS A 13 -15.60 4.89 22.28
CA LYS A 13 -16.59 5.95 22.05
C LYS A 13 -16.30 6.72 20.76
N GLU A 14 -15.04 7.04 20.50
CA GLU A 14 -14.60 7.71 19.27
C GLU A 14 -14.82 6.83 18.04
N THR A 15 -14.41 5.56 18.07
CA THR A 15 -14.64 4.63 16.94
C THR A 15 -16.12 4.41 16.68
N THR A 16 -16.95 4.33 17.73
CA THR A 16 -18.41 4.26 17.60
C THR A 16 -19.00 5.54 16.98
N PHE A 17 -18.49 6.71 17.36
CA PHE A 17 -18.89 7.99 16.78
C PHE A 17 -18.55 8.05 15.29
N TYR A 18 -17.36 7.61 14.88
CA TYR A 18 -16.97 7.53 13.48
C TYR A 18 -17.83 6.54 12.68
N ASN A 19 -18.11 5.36 13.24
CA ASN A 19 -19.01 4.39 12.64
C ASN A 19 -20.39 5.02 12.38
N ARG A 20 -20.95 5.75 13.36
CA ARG A 20 -22.23 6.45 13.21
C ARG A 20 -22.20 7.51 12.12
N ILE A 21 -21.18 8.35 12.07
CA ILE A 21 -21.07 9.39 11.03
C ILE A 21 -21.03 8.73 9.66
N ILE A 22 -20.12 7.81 9.42
CA ILE A 22 -19.88 7.29 8.06
C ILE A 22 -20.99 6.32 7.63
N LEU A 23 -21.36 5.35 8.48
CA LEU A 23 -22.32 4.31 8.10
C LEU A 23 -23.75 4.86 7.93
N SER A 24 -24.13 5.90 8.68
CA SER A 24 -25.46 6.52 8.52
C SER A 24 -25.66 7.20 7.16
N HIS A 25 -24.58 7.60 6.48
CA HIS A 25 -24.63 8.20 5.15
C HIS A 25 -24.59 7.13 4.04
N LEU A 26 -24.04 5.95 4.33
CA LEU A 26 -23.81 4.88 3.36
C LEU A 26 -24.93 3.84 3.31
N VAL A 27 -25.45 3.45 4.48
CA VAL A 27 -26.35 2.30 4.62
C VAL A 27 -27.47 2.66 5.61
N THR A 28 -28.69 2.21 5.33
CA THR A 28 -29.83 2.39 6.23
C THR A 28 -29.54 1.79 7.62
N ALA A 29 -29.85 2.53 8.69
CA ALA A 29 -29.58 2.19 10.08
C ALA A 29 -29.91 0.72 10.44
N ASN A 30 -31.06 0.23 9.97
CA ASN A 30 -31.55 -1.13 10.23
C ASN A 30 -30.60 -2.26 9.79
N LEU A 31 -29.68 -1.98 8.86
CA LEU A 31 -28.78 -2.99 8.30
C LEU A 31 -27.41 -3.02 9.00
N TRP A 32 -26.93 -1.90 9.54
CA TRP A 32 -25.57 -1.83 10.11
C TRP A 32 -25.55 -1.70 11.64
N GLU A 33 -26.56 -1.07 12.26
CA GLU A 33 -26.65 -0.95 13.72
C GLU A 33 -26.64 -2.30 14.48
N PRO A 34 -27.30 -3.39 14.01
CA PRO A 34 -27.28 -4.66 14.74
C PRO A 34 -25.96 -5.43 14.59
N LEU A 35 -25.05 -5.00 13.71
CA LEU A 35 -23.80 -5.72 13.46
C LEU A 35 -22.85 -5.61 14.66
N PRO A 36 -22.03 -6.64 14.93
CA PRO A 36 -20.89 -6.53 15.83
C PRO A 36 -20.01 -5.33 15.49
N HIS A 37 -19.46 -4.67 16.52
CA HIS A 37 -18.67 -3.46 16.35
C HIS A 37 -17.50 -3.65 15.36
N PHE A 38 -16.84 -4.81 15.39
CA PHE A 38 -15.82 -5.20 14.39
C PHE A 38 -16.32 -5.07 12.94
N LEU A 39 -17.53 -5.56 12.64
CA LEU A 39 -18.10 -5.51 11.30
C LEU A 39 -18.54 -4.09 10.93
N GLN A 40 -19.01 -3.30 11.91
CA GLN A 40 -19.28 -1.88 11.67
C GLN A 40 -18.01 -1.14 11.29
N THR A 41 -16.93 -1.35 12.04
CA THR A 41 -15.60 -0.77 11.77
C THR A 41 -15.05 -1.25 10.43
N TRP A 42 -15.24 -2.52 10.07
CA TRP A 42 -14.84 -3.05 8.77
C TRP A 42 -15.60 -2.42 7.61
N LEU A 43 -16.92 -2.30 7.73
CA LEU A 43 -17.76 -1.63 6.73
C LEU A 43 -17.40 -0.16 6.58
N ARG A 44 -17.13 0.53 7.71
CA ARG A 44 -16.67 1.92 7.71
C ARG A 44 -15.36 2.05 6.96
N ASN A 45 -14.36 1.21 7.29
CA ASN A 45 -13.03 1.27 6.68
C ASN A 45 -13.06 0.84 5.21
N SER A 46 -14.02 0.02 4.81
CA SER A 46 -14.24 -0.41 3.42
C SER A 46 -15.00 0.62 2.57
N SER A 47 -15.41 1.75 3.15
CA SER A 47 -16.13 2.77 2.37
C SER A 47 -15.18 3.57 1.48
N PRO A 48 -15.61 3.94 0.26
CA PRO A 48 -14.79 4.78 -0.61
C PRO A 48 -14.46 6.15 0.01
N GLU A 49 -15.30 6.72 0.87
CA GLU A 49 -15.08 8.07 1.43
C GLU A 49 -13.90 8.13 2.41
N THR A 50 -13.65 7.06 3.16
CA THR A 50 -12.48 7.00 4.06
C THR A 50 -11.16 7.00 3.29
N TYR A 51 -11.17 6.55 2.03
CA TYR A 51 -10.00 6.54 1.15
C TYR A 51 -9.78 7.86 0.40
N PHE A 52 -10.85 8.49 -0.08
CA PHE A 52 -10.73 9.80 -0.73
C PHE A 52 -10.17 10.87 0.23
N THR A 53 -10.52 10.78 1.51
CA THR A 53 -10.04 11.70 2.55
C THR A 53 -8.59 11.41 2.98
N SER A 54 -8.17 10.13 3.09
CA SER A 54 -6.79 9.78 3.40
C SER A 54 -5.82 10.11 2.25
N SER A 55 -6.23 9.87 1.00
CA SER A 55 -5.46 10.22 -0.19
C SER A 55 -5.22 11.74 -0.31
N GLN A 56 -6.22 12.57 -0.01
CA GLN A 56 -6.08 14.03 -0.02
C GLN A 56 -5.20 14.56 1.12
N ALA A 57 -5.21 13.90 2.29
CA ALA A 57 -4.38 14.30 3.43
C ALA A 57 -2.89 13.98 3.22
N SER A 58 -2.56 12.89 2.52
CA SER A 58 -1.18 12.53 2.17
C SER A 58 -0.57 13.38 1.05
N SER A 59 -1.41 13.90 0.15
CA SER A 59 -1.00 14.84 -0.91
C SER A 59 -1.18 16.27 -0.41
N GLY A 60 -0.33 16.70 0.53
CA GLY A 60 -0.40 18.06 1.09
C GLY A 60 -0.52 19.11 -0.02
N ALA A 61 -1.70 19.75 -0.13
CA ALA A 61 -2.06 21.01 -0.80
C ALA A 61 -1.30 21.47 -2.07
N SER A 62 -0.64 20.60 -2.82
CA SER A 62 0.21 20.99 -3.95
C SER A 62 0.33 19.81 -4.90
N THR A 63 -0.74 19.60 -5.67
CA THR A 63 -0.75 19.53 -7.13
C THR A 63 -2.13 19.00 -7.45
N SER A 64 -2.95 19.85 -8.07
CA SER A 64 -4.10 19.36 -8.82
C SER A 64 -3.56 18.50 -9.96
N ILE A 65 -3.18 17.27 -9.65
CA ILE A 65 -3.08 16.23 -10.67
C ILE A 65 -4.52 16.05 -11.08
N THR A 66 -4.90 16.73 -12.15
CA THR A 66 -6.08 16.41 -12.93
C THR A 66 -5.91 14.95 -13.28
N LEU A 67 -6.48 14.05 -12.47
CA LEU A 67 -6.66 12.65 -12.80
C LEU A 67 -7.50 12.67 -14.07
N SER A 68 -6.81 12.62 -15.22
CA SER A 68 -7.46 12.62 -16.50
C SER A 68 -8.35 11.38 -16.53
N SER A 69 -9.66 11.60 -16.42
CA SER A 69 -10.69 10.58 -16.38
C SER A 69 -10.72 9.69 -17.63
N THR A 70 -9.92 10.02 -18.64
CA THR A 70 -9.80 9.33 -19.93
C THR A 70 -8.90 8.09 -19.93
N PHE A 71 -8.07 7.83 -18.89
CA PHE A 71 -7.13 6.70 -18.90
C PHE A 71 -7.40 5.60 -17.86
N THR A 72 -8.44 5.71 -17.02
CA THR A 72 -8.73 4.68 -16.02
C THR A 72 -9.58 3.56 -16.61
N SER A 73 -8.97 2.38 -16.77
CA SER A 73 -9.65 1.18 -17.23
C SER A 73 -10.74 0.74 -16.24
N PRO A 74 -12.01 0.54 -16.66
CA PRO A 74 -13.07 0.02 -15.80
C PRO A 74 -12.72 -1.33 -15.16
N LYS A 75 -11.85 -2.12 -15.81
CA LYS A 75 -11.35 -3.39 -15.25
C LYS A 75 -10.41 -3.17 -14.06
N GLN A 76 -9.56 -2.14 -14.10
CA GLN A 76 -8.68 -1.80 -12.99
C GLN A 76 -9.48 -1.30 -11.77
N ILE A 77 -10.51 -0.47 -12.01
CA ILE A 77 -11.45 -0.06 -10.95
C ILE A 77 -12.12 -1.30 -10.33
N HIS A 78 -12.64 -2.21 -11.14
CA HIS A 78 -13.31 -3.41 -10.64
C HIS A 78 -12.39 -4.30 -9.77
N VAL A 79 -11.14 -4.50 -10.21
CA VAL A 79 -10.14 -5.26 -9.44
C VAL A 79 -9.84 -4.57 -8.11
N ALA A 80 -9.63 -3.25 -8.12
CA ALA A 80 -9.40 -2.48 -6.90
C ALA A 80 -10.59 -2.58 -5.93
N MET A 81 -11.83 -2.40 -6.41
CA MET A 81 -13.04 -2.53 -5.60
C MET A 81 -13.18 -3.91 -4.96
N LYS A 82 -12.74 -4.97 -5.64
CA LYS A 82 -12.76 -6.34 -5.09
C LYS A 82 -11.68 -6.59 -4.04
N ALA A 83 -10.53 -5.94 -4.17
CA ALA A 83 -9.42 -6.04 -3.21
C ALA A 83 -9.66 -5.19 -1.94
N MET A 84 -10.39 -4.09 -2.06
CA MET A 84 -10.60 -3.11 -0.98
C MET A 84 -11.05 -3.70 0.36
N PRO A 85 -12.09 -4.55 0.44
CA PRO A 85 -12.52 -5.10 1.72
C PRO A 85 -11.44 -5.93 2.42
N TRP A 86 -10.51 -6.52 1.66
CA TRP A 86 -9.43 -7.32 2.23
C TRP A 86 -8.30 -6.44 2.76
N TYR A 87 -7.99 -5.34 2.07
CA TYR A 87 -6.98 -4.38 2.53
C TYR A 87 -7.41 -3.72 3.84
N THR A 88 -8.68 -3.33 3.93
CA THR A 88 -9.22 -2.61 5.08
C THR A 88 -9.40 -3.50 6.31
N LEU A 89 -9.22 -4.81 6.17
CA LEU A 89 -9.22 -5.75 7.28
C LEU A 89 -8.06 -5.51 8.24
N LEU A 90 -6.87 -5.13 7.73
CA LEU A 90 -5.69 -4.85 8.57
C LEU A 90 -5.93 -3.70 9.56
N PRO A 91 -6.36 -2.48 9.14
CA PRO A 91 -6.69 -1.42 10.08
C PRO A 91 -7.86 -1.79 10.99
N THR A 92 -8.87 -2.53 10.49
CA THR A 92 -9.97 -3.01 11.35
C THR A 92 -9.49 -3.96 12.45
N VAL A 93 -8.59 -4.88 12.15
CA VAL A 93 -7.99 -5.78 13.14
C VAL A 93 -7.14 -4.98 14.13
N SER A 94 -6.36 -4.00 13.66
CA SER A 94 -5.57 -3.12 14.52
C SER A 94 -6.45 -2.35 15.52
N GLU A 95 -7.56 -1.75 15.04
CA GLU A 95 -8.55 -1.09 15.90
C GLU A 95 -9.14 -2.06 16.92
N TYR A 96 -9.54 -3.26 16.48
CA TYR A 96 -10.05 -4.30 17.38
C TYR A 96 -9.03 -4.70 18.45
N MET A 97 -7.75 -4.82 18.10
CA MET A 97 -6.68 -5.09 19.06
C MET A 97 -6.54 -3.96 20.09
N ILE A 98 -6.67 -2.70 19.66
CA ILE A 98 -6.67 -1.54 20.56
C ILE A 98 -7.87 -1.59 21.49
N GLU A 99 -9.08 -1.85 20.97
CA GLU A 99 -10.31 -1.93 21.77
C GLU A 99 -10.28 -3.04 22.82
N ARG A 100 -9.58 -4.15 22.53
CA ARG A 100 -9.33 -5.25 23.47
C ARG A 100 -8.16 -4.98 24.43
N GLY A 101 -7.43 -3.89 24.26
CA GLY A 101 -6.25 -3.54 25.05
C GLY A 101 -5.02 -4.40 24.77
N TRP A 102 -4.97 -5.11 23.63
CA TRP A 102 -3.81 -5.90 23.20
C TRP A 102 -2.66 -5.00 22.76
N THR A 103 -2.97 -3.81 22.25
CA THR A 103 -2.01 -2.77 21.88
C THR A 103 -2.56 -1.39 22.25
N LYS A 104 -1.73 -0.35 22.14
CA LYS A 104 -2.10 1.04 22.46
C LYS A 104 -1.75 1.96 21.30
N CYS A 105 -2.63 2.92 21.03
CA CYS A 105 -2.35 4.05 20.16
C CYS A 105 -2.08 5.28 21.02
N TYR A 106 -0.96 5.95 20.82
CA TYR A 106 -0.60 7.16 21.55
C TYR A 106 -1.11 8.37 20.77
N SER A 107 -2.00 9.15 21.38
CA SER A 107 -2.57 10.36 20.77
C SER A 107 -1.77 11.63 21.05
N THR A 108 -0.78 11.59 21.94
CA THR A 108 0.05 12.73 22.31
C THR A 108 1.55 12.45 22.09
N LEU A 109 2.29 13.50 21.74
CA LEU A 109 3.74 13.44 21.46
C LEU A 109 4.62 13.76 22.68
N ASP A 110 4.02 14.01 23.84
CA ASP A 110 4.69 14.61 25.00
C ASP A 110 5.81 13.74 25.61
N HIS A 111 5.83 12.45 25.28
CA HIS A 111 6.87 11.49 25.68
C HIS A 111 7.43 10.69 24.49
N PHE A 112 7.45 11.29 23.30
CA PHE A 112 7.88 10.62 22.09
C PHE A 112 9.41 10.49 22.04
N ASN A 113 9.92 9.27 22.17
CA ASN A 113 11.34 8.98 22.00
C ASN A 113 11.68 8.89 20.51
N TRP A 114 12.09 10.01 19.92
CA TRP A 114 12.45 10.12 18.50
C TRP A 114 13.45 9.07 18.02
N PHE A 115 14.46 8.75 18.84
CA PHE A 115 15.44 7.73 18.48
C PHE A 115 14.79 6.36 18.36
N LEU A 116 14.00 5.97 19.37
CA LEU A 116 13.29 4.70 19.36
C LEU A 116 12.27 4.62 18.21
N SER A 117 11.62 5.73 17.87
CA SER A 117 10.73 5.83 16.73
C SER A 117 11.44 5.63 15.40
N LEU A 118 12.63 6.21 15.21
CA LEU A 118 13.45 5.96 14.02
C LEU A 118 13.89 4.50 13.92
N VAL A 119 14.26 3.89 15.05
CA VAL A 119 14.57 2.46 15.11
C VAL A 119 13.36 1.61 14.73
N TYR A 120 12.17 1.92 15.25
CA TYR A 120 10.93 1.22 14.87
C TYR A 120 10.58 1.40 13.40
N ILE A 121 10.76 2.59 12.83
CA ILE A 121 10.57 2.83 11.40
C ILE A 121 11.56 1.99 10.58
N ALA A 122 12.84 1.98 10.95
CA ALA A 122 13.84 1.18 10.25
C ALA A 122 13.54 -0.33 10.34
N LEU A 123 13.19 -0.84 11.52
CA LEU A 123 12.79 -2.24 11.72
C LEU A 123 11.53 -2.58 10.93
N TYR A 124 10.55 -1.68 10.91
CA TYR A 124 9.33 -1.82 10.11
C TYR A 124 9.66 -1.94 8.62
N LEU A 125 10.50 -1.05 8.07
CA LEU A 125 10.88 -1.09 6.66
C LEU A 125 11.61 -2.39 6.30
N VAL A 126 12.54 -2.86 7.14
CA VAL A 126 13.24 -4.13 6.93
C VAL A 126 12.26 -5.32 6.96
N LEU A 127 11.33 -5.33 7.92
CA LEU A 127 10.36 -6.41 8.07
C LEU A 127 9.37 -6.42 6.91
N VAL A 128 8.87 -5.26 6.49
CA VAL A 128 7.97 -5.12 5.33
C VAL A 128 8.67 -5.58 4.06
N GLU A 129 9.90 -5.14 3.82
CA GLU A 129 10.68 -5.57 2.66
C GLU A 129 10.84 -7.09 2.62
N PHE A 130 11.12 -7.70 3.78
CA PHE A 130 11.25 -9.15 3.91
C PHE A 130 9.93 -9.86 3.60
N MET A 131 8.83 -9.41 4.21
CA MET A 131 7.52 -10.03 4.01
C MET A 131 7.05 -9.91 2.57
N ILE A 132 7.19 -8.74 1.94
CA ILE A 132 6.77 -8.54 0.56
C ILE A 132 7.61 -9.40 -0.38
N TYR A 133 8.93 -9.48 -0.20
CA TYR A 133 9.78 -10.33 -1.02
C TYR A 133 9.28 -11.79 -1.04
N TRP A 134 9.03 -12.38 0.13
CA TRP A 134 8.58 -13.77 0.21
C TRP A 134 7.17 -13.97 -0.34
N VAL A 135 6.22 -13.11 0.01
CA VAL A 135 4.86 -13.19 -0.53
C VAL A 135 4.88 -13.05 -2.04
N HIS A 136 5.68 -12.14 -2.58
CA HIS A 136 5.79 -11.91 -4.01
C HIS A 136 6.45 -13.11 -4.72
N LYS A 137 7.51 -13.68 -4.15
CA LYS A 137 8.15 -14.89 -4.66
C LYS A 137 7.19 -16.08 -4.64
N GLU A 138 6.48 -16.30 -3.54
CA GLU A 138 5.49 -17.37 -3.40
C GLU A 138 4.32 -17.21 -4.38
N LEU A 139 3.91 -15.97 -4.66
CA LEU A 139 2.91 -15.64 -5.67
C LEU A 139 3.36 -16.05 -7.09
N HIS A 140 4.67 -16.14 -7.36
CA HIS A 140 5.21 -16.68 -8.61
C HIS A 140 5.45 -18.19 -8.57
N ASP A 141 5.96 -18.71 -7.47
CA ASP A 141 6.31 -20.14 -7.35
C ASP A 141 5.07 -21.03 -7.27
N ILE A 142 4.01 -20.58 -6.59
CA ILE A 142 2.78 -21.35 -6.41
C ILE A 142 1.80 -21.05 -7.54
N LYS A 143 1.68 -21.99 -8.50
CA LYS A 143 0.79 -21.87 -9.69
C LYS A 143 -0.65 -21.42 -9.37
N PHE A 144 -1.21 -21.88 -8.25
CA PHE A 144 -2.55 -21.48 -7.83
C PHE A 144 -2.62 -20.00 -7.46
N LEU A 145 -1.67 -19.51 -6.67
CA LEU A 145 -1.60 -18.11 -6.26
C LEU A 145 -1.28 -17.21 -7.46
N TYR A 146 -0.34 -17.64 -8.31
CA TYR A 146 -0.04 -16.93 -9.56
C TYR A 146 -1.29 -16.72 -10.39
N LYS A 147 -2.01 -17.79 -10.72
CA LYS A 147 -3.16 -17.73 -11.62
C LYS A 147 -4.30 -16.82 -11.11
N HIS A 148 -4.54 -16.80 -9.80
CA HIS A 148 -5.73 -16.14 -9.24
C HIS A 148 -5.45 -14.76 -8.64
N LEU A 149 -4.22 -14.52 -8.17
CA LEU A 149 -3.87 -13.29 -7.44
C LEU A 149 -2.85 -12.44 -8.19
N HIS A 150 -1.86 -13.06 -8.84
CA HIS A 150 -0.71 -12.32 -9.38
C HIS A 150 -0.73 -12.14 -10.91
N ALA A 151 -1.39 -13.03 -11.66
CA ALA A 151 -1.48 -12.97 -13.12
C ALA A 151 -2.16 -11.68 -13.60
N THR A 152 -3.13 -11.18 -12.85
CA THR A 152 -3.82 -9.91 -13.16
C THR A 152 -2.85 -8.73 -13.15
N HIS A 153 -1.90 -8.70 -12.21
CA HIS A 153 -0.86 -7.67 -12.14
C HIS A 153 0.05 -7.73 -13.37
N HIS A 154 0.51 -8.92 -13.76
CA HIS A 154 1.32 -9.10 -14.98
C HIS A 154 0.57 -8.87 -16.29
N MET A 155 -0.76 -8.99 -16.30
CA MET A 155 -1.57 -8.73 -17.47
C MET A 155 -1.55 -7.24 -17.88
N TYR A 156 -1.24 -6.34 -16.94
CA TYR A 156 -1.08 -4.90 -17.19
C TYR A 156 0.38 -4.52 -17.48
N ASN A 157 1.12 -5.39 -18.20
CA ASN A 157 2.55 -5.29 -18.52
C ASN A 157 2.98 -4.04 -19.32
N LYS A 158 2.04 -3.22 -19.81
CA LYS A 158 2.39 -2.00 -20.54
C LYS A 158 2.43 -0.84 -19.57
N GLN A 159 3.62 -0.32 -19.33
CA GLN A 159 3.92 0.86 -18.51
C GLN A 159 2.96 2.03 -18.78
N ASN A 160 2.49 2.17 -20.02
CA ASN A 160 1.56 3.22 -20.48
C ASN A 160 0.06 2.94 -20.22
N THR A 161 -0.29 1.87 -19.48
CA THR A 161 -1.69 1.46 -19.24
C THR A 161 -2.05 1.31 -17.76
N LEU A 162 -1.12 1.64 -16.87
CA LEU A 162 -1.34 1.58 -15.43
C LEU A 162 -1.96 2.89 -14.96
N SER A 163 -3.23 2.85 -14.57
CA SER A 163 -3.88 4.02 -13.95
C SER A 163 -3.45 4.17 -12.48
N PRO A 164 -3.61 5.36 -11.88
CA PRO A 164 -3.35 5.59 -10.46
C PRO A 164 -4.14 4.63 -9.54
N PHE A 165 -5.26 4.07 -10.00
CA PHE A 165 -6.06 3.07 -9.27
C PHE A 165 -5.35 1.71 -9.11
N ALA A 166 -4.40 1.38 -9.99
CA ALA A 166 -3.56 0.19 -9.80
C ALA A 166 -2.52 0.40 -8.68
N GLY A 167 -2.01 1.63 -8.53
CA GLY A 167 -1.13 2.02 -7.43
C GLY A 167 -1.87 2.24 -6.10
N LEU A 168 -3.12 2.75 -6.15
CA LEU A 168 -3.96 3.00 -4.98
C LEU A 168 -4.32 1.72 -4.19
N ALA A 169 -4.16 0.54 -4.79
CA ALA A 169 -4.27 -0.74 -4.09
C ALA A 169 -3.12 -0.99 -3.10
N PHE A 170 -2.06 -0.17 -3.15
CA PHE A 170 -0.87 -0.30 -2.32
C PHE A 170 -0.64 0.96 -1.45
N SER A 171 -0.82 2.17 -1.98
CA SER A 171 -0.36 3.42 -1.36
C SER A 171 -1.00 3.83 -0.01
N LEU A 172 -0.31 3.63 1.12
CA LEU A 172 -0.56 4.39 2.36
C LEU A 172 0.70 4.88 3.10
N LEU A 173 1.83 5.05 2.42
CA LEU A 173 2.98 5.79 2.97
C LEU A 173 3.55 6.80 1.97
N PHE A 174 4.01 7.96 2.44
CA PHE A 174 4.72 8.96 1.62
C PHE A 174 5.91 8.35 0.84
N LEU A 175 6.61 7.37 1.44
CA LEU A 175 7.69 6.61 0.80
C LEU A 175 7.17 5.66 -0.28
N GLU A 176 6.01 5.06 -0.07
CA GLU A 176 5.31 4.25 -1.08
C GLU A 176 4.82 5.10 -2.23
N GLY A 177 4.36 6.32 -1.97
CA GLY A 177 4.01 7.31 -3.00
C GLY A 177 5.21 7.71 -3.85
N ILE A 178 6.38 7.94 -3.24
CA ILE A 178 7.63 8.23 -3.97
C ILE A 178 8.08 7.03 -4.79
N TRP A 179 8.03 5.82 -4.22
CA TRP A 179 8.42 4.60 -4.93
C TRP A 179 7.47 4.27 -6.09
N THR A 180 6.16 4.32 -5.83
CA THR A 180 5.07 4.27 -6.81
C THR A 180 5.38 5.25 -7.94
N ALA A 181 5.51 6.56 -7.64
CA ALA A 181 5.84 7.57 -8.64
C ALA A 181 7.14 7.23 -9.40
N SER A 182 8.19 6.75 -8.74
CA SER A 182 9.45 6.38 -9.41
C SER A 182 9.31 5.23 -10.40
N ILE A 183 8.42 4.25 -10.13
CA ILE A 183 8.14 3.14 -11.06
C ILE A 183 7.17 3.57 -12.16
N TYR A 184 6.13 4.34 -11.81
CA TYR A 184 5.08 4.77 -12.75
C TYR A 184 5.54 5.89 -13.69
N ASP A 185 6.43 6.78 -13.24
CA ASP A 185 7.03 7.84 -14.06
C ASP A 185 8.26 7.35 -14.84
N CYS A 186 8.58 6.04 -14.80
CA CYS A 186 9.75 5.45 -15.44
C CYS A 186 11.08 6.07 -15.00
N ILE A 187 11.15 6.66 -13.81
CA ILE A 187 12.36 7.32 -13.30
C ILE A 187 13.31 6.24 -12.78
N HIS A 188 14.23 5.79 -13.63
CA HIS A 188 15.32 4.91 -13.22
C HIS A 188 16.56 5.73 -12.89
N GLY A 189 16.71 6.13 -11.62
CA GLY A 189 17.86 6.91 -11.17
C GLY A 189 19.19 6.13 -11.05
N ASN A 190 19.19 4.82 -11.34
CA ASN A 190 20.33 3.91 -11.17
C ASN A 190 21.05 4.05 -9.80
N VAL A 191 20.27 4.21 -8.73
CA VAL A 191 20.80 4.36 -7.36
C VAL A 191 20.73 3.02 -6.65
N TRP A 192 21.89 2.42 -6.37
CA TRP A 192 21.96 1.23 -5.52
C TRP A 192 21.69 1.61 -4.05
N PRO A 193 20.87 0.87 -3.28
CA PRO A 193 20.15 -0.38 -3.60
C PRO A 193 18.63 -0.18 -3.83
N ILE A 194 18.20 0.83 -4.59
CA ILE A 194 16.77 1.15 -4.78
C ILE A 194 16.16 0.30 -5.90
N MET A 195 14.99 -0.30 -5.63
CA MET A 195 14.17 -1.00 -6.63
C MET A 195 13.46 0.04 -7.51
N GLY A 196 14.10 0.44 -8.60
CA GLY A 196 13.54 1.40 -9.57
C GLY A 196 12.81 0.73 -10.73
N ALA A 197 12.25 1.55 -11.63
CA ALA A 197 11.44 1.11 -12.78
C ALA A 197 12.10 0.00 -13.62
N GLY A 198 13.39 0.12 -13.96
CA GLY A 198 14.11 -0.88 -14.75
C GLY A 198 14.13 -2.28 -14.13
N TYR A 199 14.39 -2.40 -12.82
CA TYR A 199 14.39 -3.69 -12.13
C TYR A 199 13.00 -4.33 -12.14
N HIS A 200 11.95 -3.52 -11.93
CA HIS A 200 10.56 -3.96 -11.96
C HIS A 200 10.09 -4.34 -13.38
N THR A 201 10.59 -3.67 -14.42
CA THR A 201 10.34 -4.06 -15.82
C THR A 201 10.96 -5.44 -16.12
N ILE A 202 12.17 -5.72 -15.63
CA ILE A 202 12.79 -7.05 -15.76
C ILE A 202 11.99 -8.12 -15.04
N HIS A 203 11.42 -7.78 -13.88
CA HIS A 203 10.51 -8.67 -13.17
C HIS A 203 9.30 -9.06 -14.04
N HIS A 204 8.62 -8.08 -14.64
CA HIS A 204 7.44 -8.30 -15.49
C HIS A 204 7.72 -9.02 -16.82
N THR A 205 8.97 -9.01 -17.27
CA THR A 205 9.38 -9.70 -18.51
C THR A 205 9.88 -11.11 -18.25
N THR A 206 10.64 -11.31 -17.16
CA THR A 206 11.27 -12.60 -16.85
C THR A 206 10.46 -13.47 -15.89
N TYR A 207 9.59 -12.88 -15.07
CA TYR A 207 8.76 -13.54 -14.04
C TYR A 207 9.56 -14.31 -12.97
N LYS A 208 10.89 -14.17 -12.95
CA LYS A 208 11.80 -15.00 -12.13
C LYS A 208 12.80 -14.22 -11.29
N HIS A 209 12.82 -12.91 -11.45
CA HIS A 209 13.83 -12.03 -10.86
C HIS A 209 13.19 -10.79 -10.25
N ASN A 210 13.92 -10.10 -9.37
CA ASN A 210 13.58 -8.79 -8.81
C ASN A 210 12.22 -8.75 -8.11
N TYR A 211 12.05 -9.55 -7.05
CA TYR A 211 10.82 -9.63 -6.26
C TYR A 211 10.71 -8.56 -5.16
N GLY A 212 11.80 -7.87 -4.83
CA GLY A 212 11.86 -6.82 -3.82
C GLY A 212 10.88 -5.67 -4.10
N HIS A 213 10.55 -4.92 -3.05
CA HIS A 213 9.60 -3.82 -3.14
C HIS A 213 10.33 -2.50 -3.22
N TYR A 214 10.86 -2.00 -2.11
CA TYR A 214 11.56 -0.71 -2.09
C TYR A 214 13.01 -0.81 -2.54
N THR A 215 13.63 -1.96 -2.31
CA THR A 215 15.06 -2.18 -2.49
C THR A 215 15.34 -3.47 -3.25
N ILE A 216 16.54 -3.55 -3.83
CA ILE A 216 17.04 -4.79 -4.45
C ILE A 216 17.78 -5.69 -3.45
N TRP A 217 17.75 -5.35 -2.15
CA TRP A 217 18.57 -5.99 -1.13
C TRP A 217 18.20 -7.45 -0.91
N MET A 218 16.90 -7.78 -0.87
CA MET A 218 16.44 -9.16 -0.73
C MET A 218 16.79 -9.99 -1.96
N ASP A 219 16.64 -9.43 -3.16
CA ASP A 219 17.02 -10.11 -4.40
C ASP A 219 18.52 -10.40 -4.47
N TRP A 220 19.35 -9.46 -4.02
CA TRP A 220 20.78 -9.68 -3.90
C TRP A 220 21.10 -10.78 -2.88
N LEU A 221 20.45 -10.75 -1.72
CA LEU A 221 20.68 -11.72 -0.64
C LEU A 221 20.27 -13.14 -1.02
N PHE A 222 19.18 -13.30 -1.77
CA PHE A 222 18.62 -14.61 -2.14
C PHE A 222 18.93 -15.03 -3.59
N GLY A 223 19.76 -14.27 -4.31
CA GLY A 223 20.23 -14.61 -5.64
C GLY A 223 19.18 -14.52 -6.75
N THR A 224 18.16 -13.68 -6.56
CA THR A 224 17.11 -13.40 -7.57
C THR A 224 17.27 -12.04 -8.25
N LEU A 225 18.41 -11.37 -8.04
CA LEU A 225 18.71 -10.06 -8.63
C LEU A 225 19.16 -10.18 -10.08
N GLU A 226 18.46 -9.46 -10.97
CA GLU A 226 18.85 -9.25 -12.36
C GLU A 226 18.95 -7.74 -12.62
N VAL A 227 20.13 -7.29 -13.04
CA VAL A 227 20.44 -5.85 -13.21
C VAL A 227 20.04 -5.38 -14.60
N PRO A 228 19.33 -4.24 -14.75
CA PRO A 228 19.09 -3.63 -16.04
C PRO A 228 20.39 -3.30 -16.77
N VAL A 229 20.50 -3.76 -18.01
CA VAL A 229 21.56 -3.34 -18.92
C VAL A 229 21.35 -1.84 -19.16
N ALA A 230 22.33 -1.02 -18.81
CA ALA A 230 22.30 0.40 -19.15
C ALA A 230 22.15 0.51 -20.68
N GLU A 231 21.17 1.28 -21.15
CA GLU A 231 21.23 1.77 -22.53
C GLU A 231 22.55 2.55 -22.62
N ASP A 232 23.46 2.04 -23.43
CA ASP A 232 24.71 2.69 -23.72
C ASP A 232 24.38 3.99 -24.46
N ASP A 233 24.60 5.14 -23.82
CA ASP A 233 24.53 6.48 -24.42
C ASP A 233 25.57 6.67 -25.56
N SER A 234 26.21 5.60 -26.07
CA SER A 234 27.26 5.65 -27.09
C SER A 234 26.79 5.79 -28.55
N LEU A 235 25.49 6.00 -28.81
CA LEU A 235 24.99 6.16 -30.19
C LEU A 235 24.92 7.60 -30.71
N ASP A 236 25.33 8.62 -29.94
CA ASP A 236 25.33 10.02 -30.39
C ASP A 236 26.72 10.60 -30.77
N GLU A 237 27.72 9.75 -31.09
CA GLU A 237 29.02 10.22 -31.64
C GLU A 237 29.39 9.59 -33.00
N LYS A 238 28.41 9.26 -33.85
CA LYS A 238 28.68 8.87 -35.26
C LYS A 238 27.76 9.48 -36.31
N THR A 239 27.30 10.71 -36.08
CA THR A 239 26.80 11.54 -37.19
C THR A 239 27.21 12.99 -37.01
N LYS A 240 28.44 13.30 -37.45
CA LYS A 240 28.85 14.64 -37.85
C LYS A 240 29.74 14.55 -39.08
#